data_AF-A0A925RFE5-F1
#
_entry.id   AF-A0A925RFE5-F1
#
_cell.length_a   1.000
_cell.length_b   1.000
_cell.length_c   1.000
_cell.angle_alpha   90.00
_cell.angle_beta   90.00
_cell.angle_gamma   90.00
#
_symmetry.space_group_name_H-M   'P 1'
#
loop_
_entity.id
_entity.type
_entity.pdbx_description
1 polymer ?
#
loop_
_entity_poly.entity_id
_entity_poly.type
_entity_poly.pdbx_seq_one_letter_code
_entity_poly.pdbx_strand_id
1 'polypeptide(L)'
;MLVWFMHGASVRESSYADPLRSRIISEFPDRALSIPEFYSCFWGDALGSTEELWSLIQQDLEAFKWEHPQIDLDDVFHYRQRREQLITGFFNDIFNYLNTQQGREVRRLIAVQFLNFLTDNPFEEDLHIVAHSLGSVILWDLLFSESFDDTDPAFYMRHAIKGLSGHSEGRKVKLRSVTTLGSPIIIFSRYLRINGDRLKAFASRYTAEPLRWVNVIHASDVFAYPIRASLELDDSTLYFQDHYLGDRSFFKKQMGDVTMALGLVADHSRYWRSNRVAQVAIANLLGDYPTLEQISPILEFGESD
;
A
#
# COMPACT_ATOMS: atom_id res chain seq x y z
N MET A 1 1.65 -17.08 13.15
CA MET A 1 1.24 -15.65 13.05
C MET A 1 0.44 -15.45 11.76
N LEU A 2 -0.38 -14.40 11.67
CA LEU A 2 -1.15 -14.00 10.48
C LEU A 2 -0.45 -12.88 9.72
N VAL A 3 -0.32 -13.02 8.40
CA VAL A 3 0.25 -11.99 7.51
C VAL A 3 -0.76 -11.63 6.41
N TRP A 4 -1.21 -10.38 6.44
CA TRP A 4 -2.23 -9.84 5.56
C TRP A 4 -1.61 -8.88 4.53
N PHE A 5 -1.65 -9.24 3.25
CA PHE A 5 -1.22 -8.38 2.16
C PHE A 5 -2.38 -7.55 1.63
N MET A 6 -2.12 -6.28 1.31
CA MET A 6 -3.06 -5.38 0.63
C MET A 6 -2.39 -4.77 -0.59
N HIS A 7 -3.01 -4.96 -1.77
CA HIS A 7 -2.51 -4.41 -3.01
C HIS A 7 -2.80 -2.91 -3.18
N GLY A 8 -2.16 -2.33 -4.20
CA GLY A 8 -2.33 -0.96 -4.64
C GLY A 8 -3.34 -0.80 -5.78
N ALA A 9 -3.33 0.38 -6.40
CA ALA A 9 -4.07 0.62 -7.63
C ALA A 9 -3.63 -0.32 -8.77
N SER A 10 -4.55 -0.58 -9.70
CA SER A 10 -4.39 -1.34 -10.95
C SER A 10 -3.97 -2.79 -10.81
N VAL A 11 -4.13 -3.36 -9.62
CA VAL A 11 -4.01 -4.81 -9.45
C VAL A 11 -5.33 -5.45 -9.83
N ARG A 12 -5.23 -6.44 -10.73
CA ARG A 12 -6.35 -7.21 -11.29
C ARG A 12 -6.18 -8.72 -11.11
N GLU A 13 -5.12 -9.14 -10.43
CA GLU A 13 -4.85 -10.54 -10.09
C GLU A 13 -4.59 -10.68 -8.60
N SER A 14 -5.12 -11.73 -7.97
CA SER A 14 -4.97 -11.98 -6.52
C SER A 14 -3.59 -12.51 -6.11
N SER A 15 -2.78 -12.98 -7.06
CA SER A 15 -1.42 -13.51 -6.88
C SER A 15 -0.33 -12.42 -6.76
N TYR A 16 -0.70 -11.14 -6.70
CA TYR A 16 0.25 -10.01 -6.71
C TYR A 16 1.34 -10.08 -5.63
N ALA A 17 1.03 -10.65 -4.46
CA ALA A 17 1.95 -10.75 -3.32
C ALA A 17 2.79 -12.03 -3.34
N ASP A 18 2.53 -12.98 -4.25
CA ASP A 18 3.21 -14.27 -4.28
C ASP A 18 4.74 -14.16 -4.31
N PRO A 19 5.35 -13.25 -5.10
CA PRO A 19 6.82 -13.12 -5.10
C PRO A 19 7.39 -12.75 -3.72
N LEU A 20 6.76 -11.83 -3.00
CA LEU A 20 7.19 -11.44 -1.66
C LEU A 20 6.91 -12.56 -0.66
N ARG A 21 5.74 -13.18 -0.74
CA ARG A 21 5.34 -14.31 0.11
C ARG A 21 6.34 -15.47 -0.03
N SER A 22 6.72 -15.85 -1.25
CA SER A 22 7.70 -16.93 -1.48
C SER A 22 9.06 -16.64 -0.85
N ARG A 23 9.54 -15.39 -0.93
CA ARG A 23 10.80 -14.97 -0.28
C ARG A 23 10.72 -15.00 1.24
N ILE A 24 9.58 -14.59 1.81
CA ILE A 24 9.34 -14.71 3.26
C ILE A 24 9.35 -16.19 3.66
N ILE A 25 8.61 -17.05 2.94
CA ILE A 25 8.53 -18.48 3.23
C ILE A 25 9.89 -19.15 3.16
N SER A 26 10.77 -18.79 2.21
CA SER A 26 12.09 -19.41 2.12
C SER A 26 12.99 -19.14 3.32
N GLU A 27 12.83 -18.00 4.00
CA GLU A 27 13.69 -17.58 5.11
C GLU A 27 13.26 -18.14 6.49
N PHE A 28 11.98 -18.50 6.64
CA PHE A 28 11.46 -18.96 7.94
C PHE A 28 12.02 -20.33 8.38
N PRO A 29 12.07 -21.36 7.51
CA PRO A 29 12.67 -22.65 7.83
C PRO A 29 14.15 -22.55 8.18
N ASP A 30 14.91 -21.70 7.47
CA ASP A 30 16.34 -21.47 7.71
C ASP A 30 16.61 -20.89 9.11
N ARG A 31 15.60 -20.22 9.70
CA ARG A 31 15.61 -19.66 11.05
C ARG A 31 14.90 -20.55 12.09
N ALA A 32 14.51 -21.76 11.71
CA ALA A 32 13.72 -22.70 12.54
C ALA A 32 12.39 -22.12 13.06
N LEU A 33 11.75 -21.26 12.27
CA LEU A 33 10.45 -20.64 12.59
C LEU A 33 9.30 -21.35 11.86
N SER A 34 8.12 -21.34 12.48
CA SER A 34 6.89 -21.83 11.82
C SER A 34 6.45 -20.87 10.72
N ILE A 35 6.07 -21.42 9.57
CA ILE A 35 5.58 -20.63 8.44
C ILE A 35 4.29 -19.89 8.84
N PRO A 36 4.19 -18.57 8.61
CA PRO A 36 2.97 -17.81 8.88
C PRO A 36 1.81 -18.24 7.98
N GLU A 37 0.60 -17.93 8.43
CA GLU A 37 -0.58 -17.97 7.58
C GLU A 37 -0.65 -16.68 6.78
N PHE A 38 -0.79 -16.79 5.46
CA PHE A 38 -0.75 -15.64 4.55
C PHE A 38 -2.09 -15.48 3.84
N TYR A 39 -2.50 -14.23 3.65
CA TYR A 39 -3.64 -13.89 2.81
C TYR A 39 -3.36 -12.68 1.92
N SER A 40 -3.63 -12.81 0.63
CA SER A 40 -3.53 -11.73 -0.35
C SER A 40 -4.89 -11.11 -0.57
N CYS A 41 -5.19 -10.02 0.15
CA CYS A 41 -6.47 -9.32 0.00
C CYS A 41 -6.62 -8.78 -1.41
N PHE A 42 -7.77 -9.02 -2.03
CA PHE A 42 -8.05 -8.60 -3.39
C PHE A 42 -9.37 -7.83 -3.50
N TRP A 43 -9.30 -6.59 -3.98
CA TRP A 43 -10.45 -5.70 -4.18
C TRP A 43 -10.47 -5.07 -5.58
N GLY A 44 -9.55 -5.47 -6.47
CA GLY A 44 -9.36 -4.88 -7.80
C GLY A 44 -10.64 -4.85 -8.65
N ASP A 45 -11.49 -5.87 -8.54
CA ASP A 45 -12.73 -5.99 -9.32
C ASP A 45 -13.85 -5.06 -8.84
N ALA A 46 -13.74 -4.53 -7.62
CA ALA A 46 -14.75 -3.64 -7.03
C ALA A 46 -14.69 -2.23 -7.61
N LEU A 47 -13.54 -1.86 -8.18
CA LEU A 47 -13.32 -0.59 -8.84
C LEU A 47 -13.57 -0.81 -10.32
N GLY A 48 -14.62 -0.17 -10.85
CA GLY A 48 -15.14 -0.41 -12.19
C GLY A 48 -14.12 -0.22 -13.33
N SER A 49 -14.58 -0.58 -14.52
CA SER A 49 -13.80 -0.46 -15.77
C SER A 49 -13.56 1.00 -16.16
N THR A 50 -12.42 1.28 -16.81
CA THR A 50 -12.11 2.57 -17.44
C THR A 50 -12.51 2.65 -18.92
N GLU A 51 -13.06 1.56 -19.48
CA GLU A 51 -13.38 1.47 -20.91
C GLU A 51 -14.33 2.58 -21.36
N GLU A 52 -15.31 2.95 -20.53
CA GLU A 52 -16.25 4.03 -20.85
C GLU A 52 -15.55 5.39 -20.94
N LEU A 53 -14.66 5.71 -19.98
CA LEU A 53 -13.89 6.96 -19.99
C LEU A 53 -13.07 7.09 -21.28
N TRP A 54 -12.35 6.03 -21.65
CA TRP A 54 -11.50 6.05 -22.84
C TRP A 54 -12.29 6.00 -24.15
N SER A 55 -13.45 5.34 -24.15
CA SER A 55 -14.39 5.36 -25.27
C SER A 55 -14.83 6.80 -25.58
N LEU A 56 -15.23 7.56 -24.55
CA LEU A 56 -15.64 8.97 -24.72
C LEU A 56 -14.49 9.85 -25.21
N ILE A 57 -13.30 9.70 -24.62
CA ILE A 57 -12.10 10.43 -25.07
C ILE A 57 -11.77 10.09 -26.53
N GLN A 58 -11.82 8.81 -26.90
CA GLN A 58 -11.55 8.37 -28.26
C GLN A 58 -12.57 8.96 -29.25
N GLN A 59 -13.85 9.00 -28.89
CA GLN A 59 -14.91 9.60 -29.71
C GLN A 59 -14.64 11.08 -30.01
N ASP A 60 -14.26 11.86 -28.99
CA ASP A 60 -13.94 13.28 -29.16
C ASP A 60 -12.68 13.50 -30.01
N LEU A 61 -11.67 12.64 -29.86
CA LEU A 61 -10.44 12.71 -30.65
C LEU A 61 -10.65 12.34 -32.11
N GLU A 62 -11.55 11.38 -32.39
CA GLU A 62 -11.97 11.04 -33.74
C GLU A 62 -12.75 12.18 -34.40
N ALA A 63 -13.66 12.82 -33.66
CA ALA A 63 -14.38 13.99 -34.13
C ALA A 63 -13.41 15.16 -34.45
N PHE A 64 -12.47 15.44 -33.56
CA PHE A 64 -11.43 16.46 -33.80
C PHE A 64 -10.59 16.15 -35.04
N LYS A 65 -10.17 14.89 -35.22
CA LYS A 65 -9.37 14.47 -36.39
C LYS A 65 -10.16 14.55 -37.70
N TRP A 66 -11.48 14.32 -37.65
CA TRP A 66 -12.37 14.50 -38.79
C TRP A 66 -12.47 15.98 -39.21
N GLU A 67 -12.59 16.89 -38.25
CA GLU A 67 -12.65 18.34 -38.49
C GLU A 67 -11.29 18.93 -38.92
N HIS A 68 -10.19 18.34 -38.46
CA HIS A 68 -8.83 18.82 -38.70
C HIS A 68 -7.87 17.70 -39.18
N PRO A 69 -8.07 17.16 -40.39
CA PRO A 69 -7.33 15.99 -40.88
C PRO A 69 -5.81 16.21 -40.96
N GLN A 70 -5.37 17.46 -41.16
CA GLN A 70 -3.95 17.84 -41.26
C GLN A 70 -3.20 17.87 -39.93
N ILE A 71 -3.89 17.86 -38.79
CA ILE A 71 -3.25 17.94 -37.46
C ILE A 71 -2.94 16.54 -36.96
N ASP A 72 -1.69 16.27 -36.56
CA ASP A 72 -1.35 15.04 -35.84
C ASP A 72 -1.84 15.13 -34.39
N LEU A 73 -2.53 14.09 -33.90
CA LEU A 73 -3.01 14.07 -32.52
C LEU A 73 -1.84 14.01 -31.52
N ASP A 74 -0.70 13.45 -31.90
CA ASP A 74 0.49 13.40 -31.03
C ASP A 74 1.16 14.78 -30.87
N ASP A 75 0.92 15.70 -31.80
CA ASP A 75 1.35 17.11 -31.70
C ASP A 75 0.47 17.91 -30.72
N VAL A 76 -0.80 17.50 -30.54
CA VAL A 76 -1.75 18.14 -29.62
C VAL A 76 -1.68 17.51 -28.23
N PHE A 77 -1.60 16.18 -28.17
CA PHE A 77 -1.63 15.39 -26.94
C PHE A 77 -0.30 14.66 -26.72
N HIS A 78 0.74 15.43 -26.42
CA HIS A 78 2.04 14.84 -26.11
C HIS A 78 1.94 13.78 -25.01
N TYR A 79 2.52 12.61 -25.29
CA TYR A 79 2.56 11.45 -24.39
C TYR A 79 1.18 10.87 -24.07
N ARG A 80 0.22 10.96 -24.99
CA ARG A 80 -1.15 10.45 -24.83
C ARG A 80 -1.22 9.06 -24.19
N GLN A 81 -0.55 8.06 -24.76
CA GLN A 81 -0.55 6.69 -24.23
C GLN A 81 -0.05 6.61 -22.78
N ARG A 82 0.90 7.47 -22.39
CA ARG A 82 1.45 7.50 -21.03
C ARG A 82 0.50 8.17 -20.04
N ARG A 83 -0.17 9.24 -20.46
CA ARG A 83 -1.23 9.88 -19.66
C ARG A 83 -2.35 8.89 -19.40
N GLU A 84 -2.74 8.15 -20.43
CA GLU A 84 -3.72 7.08 -20.32
C GLU A 84 -3.29 6.00 -19.33
N GLN A 85 -2.06 5.50 -19.44
CA GLN A 85 -1.52 4.54 -18.49
C GLN A 85 -1.48 5.07 -17.04
N LEU A 86 -1.14 6.34 -16.82
CA LEU A 86 -1.11 6.92 -15.47
C LEU A 86 -2.53 7.11 -14.90
N ILE A 87 -3.45 7.61 -15.71
CA ILE A 87 -4.84 7.85 -15.32
C ILE A 87 -5.52 6.51 -15.00
N THR A 88 -5.44 5.55 -15.91
CA THR A 88 -5.99 4.21 -15.71
C THR A 88 -5.27 3.45 -14.61
N GLY A 89 -3.94 3.54 -14.62
CA GLY A 89 -3.01 2.79 -13.77
C GLY A 89 -3.05 3.19 -12.30
N PHE A 90 -3.49 4.40 -11.99
CA PHE A 90 -3.37 4.92 -10.63
C PHE A 90 -4.57 5.76 -10.22
N PHE A 91 -4.90 6.81 -11.00
CA PHE A 91 -5.92 7.77 -10.60
C PHE A 91 -7.35 7.23 -10.68
N ASN A 92 -7.65 6.34 -11.63
CA ASN A 92 -8.97 5.71 -11.72
C ASN A 92 -9.35 5.00 -10.42
N ASP A 93 -8.45 4.15 -9.93
CA ASP A 93 -8.71 3.39 -8.71
C ASP A 93 -8.80 4.31 -7.48
N ILE A 94 -8.01 5.38 -7.44
CA ILE A 94 -8.15 6.42 -6.42
C ILE A 94 -9.54 7.05 -6.49
N PHE A 95 -9.96 7.58 -7.64
CA PHE A 95 -11.23 8.29 -7.76
C PHE A 95 -12.44 7.38 -7.48
N ASN A 96 -12.38 6.13 -7.94
CA ASN A 96 -13.41 5.15 -7.62
C ASN A 96 -13.42 4.83 -6.11
N TYR A 97 -12.28 4.70 -5.45
CA TYR A 97 -12.26 4.52 -4.00
C TYR A 97 -12.80 5.74 -3.24
N LEU A 98 -12.50 6.95 -3.71
CA LEU A 98 -12.98 8.19 -3.10
C LEU A 98 -14.49 8.41 -3.30
N ASN A 99 -15.12 7.70 -4.25
CA ASN A 99 -16.57 7.67 -4.33
C ASN A 99 -17.15 6.94 -3.10
N THR A 100 -18.11 7.55 -2.41
CA THR A 100 -18.71 7.00 -1.19
C THR A 100 -19.23 5.58 -1.35
N GLN A 101 -19.90 5.26 -2.48
CA GLN A 101 -20.50 3.95 -2.70
C GLN A 101 -19.45 2.89 -3.02
N GLN A 102 -18.60 3.12 -4.01
CA GLN A 102 -17.54 2.18 -4.40
C GLN A 102 -16.50 2.01 -3.29
N GLY A 103 -16.13 3.09 -2.59
CA GLY A 103 -15.26 3.03 -1.42
C GLY A 103 -15.84 2.18 -0.29
N ARG A 104 -17.14 2.31 0.00
CA ARG A 104 -17.84 1.46 0.98
C ARG A 104 -17.82 -0.01 0.56
N GLU A 105 -18.02 -0.28 -0.72
CA GLU A 105 -17.99 -1.65 -1.26
C GLU A 105 -16.59 -2.27 -1.17
N VAL A 106 -15.53 -1.52 -1.49
CA VAL A 106 -14.14 -1.95 -1.28
C VAL A 106 -13.90 -2.29 0.18
N ARG A 107 -14.29 -1.42 1.11
CA ARG A 107 -14.16 -1.67 2.56
C ARG A 107 -14.94 -2.92 2.99
N ARG A 108 -16.14 -3.14 2.42
CA ARG A 108 -16.95 -4.35 2.68
C ARG A 108 -16.23 -5.62 2.24
N LEU A 109 -15.71 -5.64 1.02
CA LEU A 109 -14.99 -6.81 0.48
C LEU A 109 -13.74 -7.14 1.29
N ILE A 110 -12.95 -6.11 1.65
CA ILE A 110 -11.77 -6.27 2.51
C ILE A 110 -12.17 -6.83 3.87
N ALA A 111 -13.21 -6.28 4.49
CA ALA A 111 -13.68 -6.74 5.80
C ALA A 111 -14.14 -8.21 5.76
N VAL A 112 -14.91 -8.62 4.75
CA VAL A 112 -15.36 -10.01 4.60
C VAL A 112 -14.17 -10.96 4.44
N GLN A 113 -13.23 -10.64 3.56
CA GLN A 113 -12.02 -11.44 3.36
C GLN A 113 -11.20 -11.54 4.65
N PHE A 114 -11.07 -10.43 5.39
CA PHE A 114 -10.32 -10.40 6.65
C PHE A 114 -10.97 -11.30 7.71
N LEU A 115 -12.29 -11.21 7.88
CA LEU A 115 -13.01 -12.06 8.83
C LEU A 115 -12.96 -13.55 8.46
N ASN A 116 -13.02 -13.88 7.16
CA ASN A 116 -12.84 -15.26 6.70
C ASN A 116 -11.43 -15.76 7.02
N PHE A 117 -10.40 -14.96 6.73
CA PHE A 117 -9.01 -15.31 7.04
C PHE A 117 -8.79 -15.55 8.55
N LEU A 118 -9.42 -14.75 9.40
CA LEU A 118 -9.42 -15.03 10.84
C LEU A 118 -10.13 -16.35 11.14
N THR A 119 -11.34 -16.56 10.61
CA THR A 119 -12.14 -17.76 10.85
C THR A 119 -11.40 -19.04 10.47
N ASP A 120 -10.69 -19.02 9.34
CA ASP A 120 -9.91 -20.16 8.83
C ASP A 120 -8.68 -20.46 9.70
N ASN A 121 -8.21 -19.49 10.48
CA ASN A 121 -7.00 -19.59 11.29
C ASN A 121 -7.29 -19.28 12.77
N PRO A 122 -8.09 -20.09 13.49
CA PRO A 122 -8.67 -19.75 14.79
C PRO A 122 -7.67 -19.55 15.93
N PHE A 123 -6.49 -20.16 15.86
CA PHE A 123 -5.51 -20.19 16.94
C PHE A 123 -4.44 -19.09 16.87
N GLU A 124 -4.41 -18.34 15.77
CA GLU A 124 -3.37 -17.34 15.55
C GLU A 124 -3.77 -15.98 16.13
N GLU A 125 -2.97 -15.41 17.03
CA GLU A 125 -3.36 -14.17 17.72
C GLU A 125 -2.69 -12.91 17.18
N ASP A 126 -1.53 -13.06 16.53
CA ASP A 126 -0.71 -11.95 16.07
C ASP A 126 -0.95 -11.66 14.60
N LEU A 127 -1.33 -10.42 14.29
CA LEU A 127 -1.59 -9.90 12.96
C LEU A 127 -0.47 -8.98 12.51
N HIS A 128 0.00 -9.19 11.29
CA HIS A 128 0.93 -8.33 10.59
C HIS A 128 0.32 -7.92 9.25
N ILE A 129 0.45 -6.65 8.89
CA ILE A 129 -0.12 -6.11 7.65
C ILE A 129 0.99 -5.58 6.75
N VAL A 130 0.97 -5.95 5.47
CA VAL A 130 1.84 -5.40 4.44
C VAL A 130 0.97 -4.76 3.36
N ALA A 131 0.99 -3.43 3.27
CA ALA A 131 0.12 -2.67 2.38
C ALA A 131 0.92 -1.87 1.36
N HIS A 132 0.57 -2.01 0.09
CA HIS A 132 1.23 -1.34 -1.00
C HIS A 132 0.37 -0.20 -1.55
N SER A 133 0.98 0.95 -1.87
CA SER A 133 0.36 1.99 -2.70
C SER A 133 -1.01 2.43 -2.13
N LEU A 134 -2.06 2.52 -2.93
CA LEU A 134 -3.44 2.83 -2.52
C LEU A 134 -3.93 1.92 -1.38
N GLY A 135 -3.46 0.68 -1.28
CA GLY A 135 -3.75 -0.21 -0.16
C GLY A 135 -3.33 0.36 1.19
N SER A 136 -2.27 1.16 1.26
CA SER A 136 -1.85 1.85 2.49
C SER A 136 -2.82 2.97 2.91
N VAL A 137 -3.44 3.64 1.94
CA VAL A 137 -4.46 4.67 2.18
C VAL A 137 -5.77 4.02 2.64
N ILE A 138 -6.19 2.94 1.95
CA ILE A 138 -7.37 2.16 2.33
C ILE A 138 -7.18 1.56 3.73
N LEU A 139 -5.99 1.05 4.04
CA LEU A 139 -5.65 0.56 5.38
C LEU A 139 -5.84 1.64 6.43
N TRP A 140 -5.34 2.86 6.19
CA TRP A 140 -5.54 3.97 7.11
C TRP A 140 -7.03 4.23 7.37
N ASP A 141 -7.83 4.26 6.31
CA ASP A 141 -9.27 4.46 6.43
C ASP A 141 -9.94 3.37 7.25
N LEU A 142 -9.62 2.10 6.96
CA LEU A 142 -10.16 0.95 7.67
C LEU A 142 -9.81 0.98 9.16
N LEU A 143 -8.60 1.39 9.53
CA LEU A 143 -8.15 1.32 10.93
C LEU A 143 -8.48 2.58 11.73
N PHE A 144 -8.32 3.77 11.15
CA PHE A 144 -8.22 5.01 11.93
C PHE A 144 -9.16 6.13 11.49
N SER A 145 -9.71 6.13 10.27
CA SER A 145 -10.54 7.25 9.80
C SER A 145 -11.75 7.55 10.67
N GLU A 146 -12.00 8.84 10.89
CA GLU A 146 -13.15 9.36 11.64
C GLU A 146 -14.34 9.70 10.75
N SER A 147 -14.17 9.60 9.42
CA SER A 147 -15.14 10.07 8.44
C SER A 147 -16.34 9.14 8.24
N PHE A 148 -16.33 7.96 8.88
CA PHE A 148 -17.34 6.92 8.67
C PHE A 148 -18.34 6.85 9.83
N ASP A 149 -19.60 6.62 9.49
CA ASP A 149 -20.64 6.26 10.46
C ASP A 149 -20.48 4.82 10.96
N ASP A 150 -21.14 4.48 12.06
CA ASP A 150 -21.05 3.18 12.72
C ASP A 150 -21.57 2.01 11.87
N THR A 151 -22.23 2.28 10.73
CA THR A 151 -22.70 1.24 9.79
C THR A 151 -21.69 0.94 8.70
N ASP A 152 -20.57 1.67 8.63
CA ASP A 152 -19.55 1.46 7.63
C ASP A 152 -18.80 0.13 7.87
N PRO A 153 -18.52 -0.67 6.81
CA PRO A 153 -17.81 -1.94 6.94
C PRO A 153 -16.41 -1.85 7.57
N ALA A 154 -15.78 -0.66 7.60
CA ALA A 154 -14.52 -0.46 8.33
C ALA A 154 -14.60 -0.94 9.79
N PHE A 155 -15.75 -0.76 10.44
CA PHE A 155 -15.93 -1.14 11.84
C PHE A 155 -15.83 -2.64 12.07
N TYR A 156 -16.14 -3.50 11.09
CA TYR A 156 -15.93 -4.94 11.21
C TYR A 156 -14.46 -5.31 11.43
N MET A 157 -13.55 -4.68 10.68
CA MET A 157 -12.11 -4.89 10.85
C MET A 157 -11.62 -4.32 12.19
N ARG A 158 -12.10 -3.13 12.58
CA ARG A 158 -11.78 -2.51 13.88
C ARG A 158 -12.25 -3.37 15.06
N HIS A 159 -13.40 -4.02 14.95
CA HIS A 159 -13.93 -4.92 15.98
C HIS A 159 -13.10 -6.18 16.17
N ALA A 160 -12.48 -6.67 15.11
CA ALA A 160 -11.64 -7.85 15.12
C ALA A 160 -10.19 -7.56 15.54
N ILE A 161 -9.78 -6.30 15.66
CA ILE A 161 -8.43 -5.90 16.09
C ILE A 161 -8.48 -5.32 17.51
N LYS A 162 -7.71 -5.92 18.41
CA LYS A 162 -7.67 -5.54 19.83
C LYS A 162 -7.21 -4.08 19.96
N GLY A 163 -8.07 -3.24 20.56
CA GLY A 163 -7.77 -1.84 20.88
C GLY A 163 -8.26 -0.81 19.86
N LEU A 164 -8.73 -1.23 18.67
CA LEU A 164 -9.29 -0.31 17.67
C LEU A 164 -10.77 0.01 17.88
N SER A 165 -11.54 -0.91 18.44
CA SER A 165 -12.92 -0.65 18.87
C SER A 165 -13.09 -0.83 20.38
N GLY A 166 -14.21 -0.32 20.90
CA GLY A 166 -14.65 -0.57 22.27
C GLY A 166 -15.00 -2.04 22.57
N HIS A 167 -15.83 -2.26 23.58
CA HIS A 167 -16.27 -3.60 24.01
C HIS A 167 -17.18 -4.24 22.95
N SER A 168 -16.57 -4.86 21.94
CA SER A 168 -17.22 -5.84 21.06
C SER A 168 -16.91 -7.25 21.55
N GLU A 169 -17.94 -8.10 21.62
CA GLU A 169 -17.79 -9.53 21.83
C GLU A 169 -17.19 -10.19 20.58
N GLY A 170 -16.43 -11.28 20.77
CA GLY A 170 -15.79 -12.02 19.68
C GLY A 170 -14.26 -12.04 19.75
N ARG A 171 -13.66 -12.87 18.90
CA ARG A 171 -12.20 -13.03 18.81
C ARG A 171 -11.55 -11.74 18.33
N LYS A 172 -10.43 -11.38 18.95
CA LYS A 172 -9.61 -10.22 18.57
C LYS A 172 -8.16 -10.63 18.36
N VAL A 173 -7.58 -10.19 17.26
CA VAL A 173 -6.14 -10.32 16.98
C VAL A 173 -5.40 -9.06 17.42
N LYS A 174 -4.10 -9.20 17.74
CA LYS A 174 -3.22 -8.09 18.10
C LYS A 174 -2.42 -7.66 16.88
N LEU A 175 -2.55 -6.41 16.47
CA LEU A 175 -1.75 -5.86 15.38
C LEU A 175 -0.30 -5.64 15.86
N ARG A 176 0.64 -6.43 15.37
CA ARG A 176 2.05 -6.38 15.78
C ARG A 176 2.91 -5.49 14.91
N SER A 177 2.67 -5.53 13.60
CA SER A 177 3.40 -4.69 12.66
C SER A 177 2.59 -4.28 11.45
N VAL A 178 2.96 -3.12 10.90
CA VAL A 178 2.53 -2.61 9.61
C VAL A 178 3.78 -2.35 8.77
N THR A 179 3.80 -2.84 7.54
CA THR A 179 4.79 -2.48 6.52
C THR A 179 4.05 -1.80 5.38
N THR A 180 4.35 -0.54 5.11
CA THR A 180 3.83 0.16 3.93
C THR A 180 4.87 0.18 2.82
N LEU A 181 4.46 -0.10 1.59
CA LEU A 181 5.32 -0.16 0.41
C LEU A 181 4.85 0.92 -0.57
N GLY A 182 5.70 1.85 -0.97
CA GLY A 182 5.34 2.87 -1.95
C GLY A 182 4.13 3.72 -1.55
N SER A 183 4.03 4.13 -0.28
CA SER A 183 2.80 4.70 0.27
C SER A 183 2.55 6.14 -0.18
N PRO A 184 1.40 6.45 -0.83
CA PRO A 184 0.99 7.82 -1.14
C PRO A 184 0.23 8.50 -0.01
N ILE A 185 0.19 7.93 1.20
CA ILE A 185 -0.67 8.41 2.29
C ILE A 185 -0.51 9.91 2.59
N ILE A 186 0.70 10.47 2.44
CA ILE A 186 0.94 11.90 2.63
C ILE A 186 0.14 12.77 1.65
N ILE A 187 -0.03 12.31 0.41
CA ILE A 187 -0.76 13.02 -0.66
C ILE A 187 -2.23 13.12 -0.28
N PHE A 188 -2.76 12.11 0.42
CA PHE A 188 -4.13 12.05 0.89
C PHE A 188 -4.36 12.71 2.25
N SER A 189 -3.29 13.15 2.94
CA SER A 189 -3.37 13.57 4.35
C SER A 189 -4.44 14.64 4.61
N ARG A 190 -4.49 15.69 3.78
CA ARG A 190 -5.51 16.74 3.89
C ARG A 190 -6.90 16.29 3.51
N TYR A 191 -7.02 15.50 2.44
CA TYR A 191 -8.32 15.07 1.93
C TYR A 191 -9.01 14.11 2.91
N LEU A 192 -8.26 13.14 3.44
CA LEU A 192 -8.76 12.13 4.39
C LEU A 192 -8.62 12.56 5.85
N ARG A 193 -8.18 13.80 6.12
CA ARG A 193 -7.94 14.33 7.49
C ARG A 193 -7.08 13.39 8.35
N ILE A 194 -6.06 12.82 7.72
CA ILE A 194 -5.10 11.91 8.36
C ILE A 194 -4.32 12.70 9.42
N ASN A 195 -4.39 12.25 10.66
CA ASN A 195 -3.59 12.75 11.77
C ASN A 195 -3.04 11.59 12.60
N GLY A 196 -1.91 11.80 13.27
CA GLY A 196 -1.29 10.75 14.08
C GLY A 196 -1.99 10.44 15.40
N ASP A 197 -2.98 11.21 15.84
CA ASP A 197 -3.46 11.14 17.23
C ASP A 197 -4.14 9.81 17.56
N ARG A 198 -4.97 9.29 16.65
CA ARG A 198 -5.58 7.95 16.82
C ARG A 198 -4.54 6.84 16.76
N LEU A 199 -3.54 6.96 15.89
CA LEU A 199 -2.45 6.00 15.81
C LEU A 199 -1.64 5.99 17.12
N LYS A 200 -1.26 7.16 17.65
CA LYS A 200 -0.56 7.31 18.94
C LYS A 200 -1.40 6.76 20.09
N ALA A 201 -2.69 7.11 20.15
CA ALA A 201 -3.62 6.59 21.17
C ALA A 201 -3.83 5.07 21.09
N PHE A 202 -3.76 4.50 19.90
CA PHE A 202 -3.78 3.05 19.70
C PHE A 202 -2.45 2.40 20.11
N ALA A 203 -1.33 2.97 19.66
CA ALA A 203 0.02 2.48 19.92
C ALA A 203 0.39 2.54 21.41
N SER A 204 -0.10 3.52 22.17
CA SER A 204 0.14 3.62 23.62
C SER A 204 -0.38 2.44 24.44
N ARG A 205 -1.26 1.61 23.86
CA ARG A 205 -1.76 0.36 24.47
C ARG A 205 -0.71 -0.77 24.44
N TYR A 206 0.36 -0.61 23.67
CA TYR A 206 1.41 -1.59 23.45
C TYR A 206 2.56 -1.36 24.43
N THR A 207 2.37 -1.73 25.70
CA THR A 207 3.33 -1.46 26.78
C THR A 207 4.51 -2.44 26.86
N ALA A 208 4.33 -3.68 26.43
CA ALA A 208 5.37 -4.71 26.48
C ALA A 208 6.30 -4.68 25.25
N GLU A 209 5.72 -4.48 24.08
CA GLU A 209 6.43 -4.38 22.80
C GLU A 209 5.70 -3.34 21.97
N PRO A 210 6.36 -2.29 21.47
CA PRO A 210 5.71 -1.25 20.69
C PRO A 210 5.12 -1.83 19.40
N LEU A 211 4.03 -1.22 18.95
CA LEU A 211 3.56 -1.41 17.57
C LEU A 211 4.68 -0.99 16.63
N ARG A 212 4.98 -1.79 15.61
CA ARG A 212 5.99 -1.47 14.61
C ARG A 212 5.35 -1.01 13.31
N TRP A 213 5.80 0.11 12.78
CA TRP A 213 5.42 0.59 11.46
C TRP A 213 6.68 0.91 10.67
N VAL A 214 6.91 0.18 9.58
CA VAL A 214 7.99 0.47 8.64
C VAL A 214 7.41 0.96 7.33
N ASN A 215 7.86 2.11 6.84
CA ASN A 215 7.44 2.69 5.58
C ASN A 215 8.58 2.61 4.55
N VAL A 216 8.44 1.76 3.55
CA VAL A 216 9.45 1.50 2.52
C VAL A 216 9.23 2.40 1.31
N ILE A 217 10.26 3.18 0.97
CA ILE A 217 10.24 4.23 -0.05
C ILE A 217 11.34 3.95 -1.06
N HIS A 218 10.97 3.64 -2.30
CA HIS A 218 11.94 3.57 -3.39
C HIS A 218 12.19 4.97 -3.97
N ALA A 219 13.45 5.32 -4.23
CA ALA A 219 13.85 6.66 -4.66
C ALA A 219 13.24 7.08 -6.02
N SER A 220 12.92 6.13 -6.88
CA SER A 220 12.26 6.36 -8.17
C SER A 220 10.73 6.37 -8.09
N ASP A 221 10.14 6.04 -6.94
CA ASP A 221 8.70 6.01 -6.77
C ASP A 221 8.18 7.38 -6.35
N VAL A 222 7.53 8.07 -7.28
CA VAL A 222 7.05 9.45 -7.08
C VAL A 222 5.85 9.59 -6.16
N PHE A 223 5.21 8.48 -5.83
CA PHE A 223 4.06 8.47 -4.95
C PHE A 223 4.48 8.21 -3.50
N ALA A 224 5.69 7.67 -3.29
CA ALA A 224 6.20 7.29 -1.99
C ALA A 224 6.96 8.43 -1.32
N TYR A 225 6.58 8.76 -0.09
CA TYR A 225 7.27 9.80 0.68
C TYR A 225 7.37 9.42 2.16
N PRO A 226 8.30 10.04 2.90
CA PRO A 226 8.37 9.95 4.36
C PRO A 226 7.10 10.49 5.02
N ILE A 227 6.65 9.83 6.09
CA ILE A 227 5.38 10.19 6.77
C ILE A 227 5.56 10.50 8.26
N ARG A 228 6.77 10.37 8.81
CA ARG A 228 7.05 10.64 10.23
C ARG A 228 6.56 12.02 10.67
N ALA A 229 6.92 13.07 9.92
CA ALA A 229 6.59 14.45 10.28
C ALA A 229 5.09 14.73 10.17
N SER A 230 4.42 14.22 9.14
CA SER A 230 2.99 14.46 8.92
C SER A 230 2.09 13.79 9.95
N LEU A 231 2.57 12.70 10.56
CA LEU A 231 1.86 11.97 11.59
C LEU A 231 2.38 12.34 13.00
N GLU A 232 3.33 13.27 13.11
CA GLU A 232 3.93 13.71 14.38
C GLU A 232 4.41 12.53 15.25
N LEU A 233 5.13 11.58 14.64
CA LEU A 233 5.49 10.29 15.27
C LEU A 233 6.77 10.32 16.11
N ASP A 234 7.04 11.40 16.84
CA ASP A 234 8.17 11.49 17.77
C ASP A 234 7.88 10.84 19.14
N ASP A 235 6.91 9.92 19.19
CA ASP A 235 6.41 9.25 20.39
C ASP A 235 7.11 7.89 20.61
N SER A 236 7.55 7.64 21.85
CA SER A 236 8.14 6.38 22.31
C SER A 236 7.22 5.14 22.23
N THR A 237 5.90 5.33 22.03
CA THR A 237 4.91 4.24 22.03
C THR A 237 4.78 3.49 20.70
N LEU A 238 5.35 4.03 19.63
CA LEU A 238 5.36 3.46 18.28
C LEU A 238 6.81 3.34 17.81
N TYR A 239 7.22 2.14 17.39
CA TYR A 239 8.44 2.02 16.59
C TYR A 239 8.10 2.39 15.14
N PHE A 240 8.53 3.58 14.71
CA PHE A 240 8.32 4.04 13.34
C PHE A 240 9.65 4.26 12.62
N GLN A 241 9.79 3.72 11.41
CA GLN A 241 10.96 3.94 10.56
C GLN A 241 10.59 4.11 9.09
N ASP A 242 11.07 5.19 8.47
CA ASP A 242 11.13 5.31 7.01
C ASP A 242 12.37 4.57 6.51
N HIS A 243 12.18 3.64 5.58
CA HIS A 243 13.22 2.81 4.97
C HIS A 243 13.38 3.19 3.50
N TYR A 244 14.53 3.73 3.15
CA TYR A 244 14.78 4.24 1.80
C TYR A 244 15.47 3.17 0.97
N LEU A 245 15.02 2.97 -0.27
CA LEU A 245 15.65 2.09 -1.24
C LEU A 245 16.08 2.93 -2.44
N GLY A 246 17.37 3.03 -2.70
CA GLY A 246 17.90 3.64 -3.91
C GLY A 246 19.09 2.87 -4.46
N ASP A 247 19.52 3.25 -5.66
CA ASP A 247 20.70 2.70 -6.33
C ASP A 247 21.67 3.84 -6.68
N ARG A 248 22.97 3.67 -6.34
CA ARG A 248 24.05 4.60 -6.75
C ARG A 248 24.22 4.68 -8.27
N SER A 249 23.78 3.64 -9.00
CA SER A 249 23.87 3.58 -10.46
C SER A 249 22.92 4.56 -11.17
N PHE A 250 22.02 5.23 -10.44
CA PHE A 250 21.19 6.30 -10.98
C PHE A 250 22.07 7.54 -11.26
N PHE A 251 22.82 7.44 -12.37
CA PHE A 251 23.46 8.57 -13.00
C PHE A 251 22.46 9.72 -13.06
N LYS A 252 22.91 10.91 -12.66
CA LYS A 252 22.39 12.22 -13.07
C LYS A 252 22.37 12.29 -14.61
N LYS A 253 21.53 11.50 -15.27
CA LYS A 253 21.10 11.76 -16.63
C LYS A 253 20.10 12.90 -16.49
N GLN A 254 20.29 13.95 -17.27
CA GLN A 254 19.25 14.92 -17.58
C GLN A 254 18.03 14.14 -18.11
N MET A 255 17.20 13.66 -17.20
CA MET A 255 15.93 13.04 -17.51
C MET A 255 14.98 14.20 -17.74
N GLY A 256 14.53 14.38 -18.99
CA GLY A 256 13.39 15.26 -19.23
C GLY A 256 12.15 14.73 -18.49
N ASP A 257 11.17 15.61 -18.26
CA ASP A 257 9.90 15.35 -17.55
C ASP A 257 9.19 14.03 -17.94
N VAL A 258 9.47 13.58 -19.16
CA VAL A 258 8.92 12.41 -19.84
C VAL A 258 9.44 11.08 -19.29
N THR A 259 10.72 11.01 -18.89
CA THR A 259 11.31 9.79 -18.33
C THR A 259 10.88 9.60 -16.89
N MET A 260 10.62 10.69 -16.16
CA MET A 260 10.00 10.62 -14.83
C MET A 260 8.65 9.90 -14.92
N ALA A 261 7.78 10.30 -15.87
CA ALA A 261 6.46 9.71 -16.09
C ALA A 261 6.46 8.16 -16.27
N LEU A 262 7.52 7.59 -16.86
CA LEU A 262 7.68 6.15 -17.08
C LEU A 262 8.21 5.42 -15.84
N GLY A 263 9.05 6.08 -15.03
CA GLY A 263 9.48 5.55 -13.72
C GLY A 263 8.32 5.45 -12.72
N LEU A 264 7.33 6.36 -12.80
CA LEU A 264 6.25 6.50 -11.82
C LEU A 264 5.46 5.21 -11.56
N VAL A 265 5.18 4.42 -12.60
CA VAL A 265 4.33 3.21 -12.49
C VAL A 265 5.15 1.93 -12.42
N ALA A 266 6.25 1.86 -13.19
CA ALA A 266 7.07 0.67 -13.26
C ALA A 266 7.80 0.40 -11.93
N ASP A 267 8.41 1.44 -11.33
CA ASP A 267 9.12 1.30 -10.05
C ASP A 267 8.17 1.10 -8.87
N HIS A 268 6.96 1.64 -8.98
CA HIS A 268 5.92 1.46 -7.98
C HIS A 268 5.48 -0.01 -7.85
N SER A 269 5.41 -0.79 -8.94
CA SER A 269 5.04 -2.22 -8.84
C SER A 269 6.16 -3.14 -8.32
N ARG A 270 7.42 -2.67 -8.26
CA ARG A 270 8.61 -3.51 -8.01
C ARG A 270 8.77 -3.99 -6.58
N TYR A 271 8.12 -3.34 -5.60
CA TYR A 271 8.31 -3.70 -4.20
C TYR A 271 8.03 -5.18 -3.92
N TRP A 272 7.02 -5.77 -4.56
CA TRP A 272 6.67 -7.17 -4.36
C TRP A 272 7.78 -8.16 -4.74
N ARG A 273 8.71 -7.74 -5.60
CA ARG A 273 9.77 -8.61 -6.13
C ARG A 273 11.15 -8.32 -5.56
N SER A 274 11.33 -7.20 -4.86
CA SER A 274 12.62 -6.77 -4.30
C SER A 274 13.07 -7.67 -3.14
N ASN A 275 14.35 -8.05 -3.17
CA ASN A 275 14.99 -8.77 -2.08
C ASN A 275 15.09 -7.90 -0.82
N ARG A 276 15.44 -6.62 -0.98
CA ARG A 276 15.54 -5.69 0.15
C ARG A 276 14.19 -5.46 0.82
N VAL A 277 13.11 -5.35 0.05
CA VAL A 277 11.74 -5.28 0.60
C VAL A 277 11.42 -6.55 1.40
N ALA A 278 11.80 -7.73 0.91
CA ALA A 278 11.60 -8.97 1.65
C ALA A 278 12.36 -8.98 2.98
N GLN A 279 13.63 -8.54 2.99
CA GLN A 279 14.43 -8.42 4.22
C GLN A 279 13.78 -7.47 5.23
N VAL A 280 13.33 -6.29 4.79
CA VAL A 280 12.62 -5.32 5.65
C VAL A 280 11.33 -5.93 6.19
N ALA A 281 10.53 -6.57 5.33
CA ALA A 281 9.27 -7.17 5.74
C ALA A 281 9.50 -8.27 6.78
N ILE A 282 10.43 -9.20 6.54
CA ILE A 282 10.79 -10.28 7.48
C ILE A 282 11.26 -9.70 8.81
N ALA A 283 12.18 -8.74 8.80
CA ALA A 283 12.68 -8.14 10.03
C ALA A 283 11.57 -7.46 10.84
N ASN A 284 10.64 -6.77 10.16
CA ASN A 284 9.49 -6.14 10.82
C ASN A 284 8.49 -7.17 11.40
N LEU A 285 8.24 -8.26 10.66
CA LEU A 285 7.42 -9.39 11.14
C LEU A 285 8.00 -9.97 12.43
N LEU A 286 9.30 -10.23 12.44
CA LEU A 286 10.00 -10.86 13.57
C LEU A 286 10.34 -9.90 14.72
N GLY A 287 10.22 -8.58 14.52
CA GLY A 287 10.65 -7.60 15.51
C GLY A 287 12.18 -7.52 15.64
N ASP A 288 12.90 -7.81 14.56
CA ASP A 288 14.36 -7.77 14.47
C ASP A 288 14.84 -6.32 14.21
N TYR A 289 14.85 -5.52 15.28
CA TYR A 289 15.30 -4.12 15.24
C TYR A 289 16.74 -3.96 14.71
N PRO A 290 17.73 -4.79 15.13
CA PRO A 290 19.09 -4.69 14.58
C PRO A 290 19.13 -4.80 13.06
N THR A 291 18.40 -5.76 12.47
CA THR A 291 18.32 -5.88 11.00
C THR A 291 17.64 -4.65 10.38
N LEU A 292 16.54 -4.15 10.97
CA LEU A 292 15.86 -2.94 10.49
C LEU A 292 16.76 -1.70 10.53
N GLU A 293 17.67 -1.58 11.49
CA GLU A 293 18.59 -0.43 11.58
C GLU A 293 19.79 -0.56 10.62
N GLN A 294 20.16 -1.78 10.23
CA GLN A 294 21.35 -2.06 9.43
C GLN A 294 21.12 -2.10 7.91
N ILE A 295 19.87 -2.26 7.45
CA ILE A 295 19.58 -2.28 6.02
C ILE A 295 20.03 -0.95 5.39
N SER A 296 21.08 -1.02 4.57
CA SER A 296 21.63 0.15 3.89
C SER A 296 20.53 0.80 3.06
N PRO A 297 20.40 2.14 3.05
CA PRO A 297 19.39 2.81 2.24
C PRO A 297 19.73 2.80 0.74
N ILE A 298 20.98 2.56 0.39
CA ILE A 298 21.49 2.71 -0.97
C ILE A 298 22.24 1.44 -1.36
N LEU A 299 21.89 0.85 -2.51
CA LEU A 299 22.66 -0.23 -3.12
C LEU A 299 24.06 0.27 -3.46
N GLU A 300 25.07 -0.52 -3.09
CA GLU A 300 26.44 -0.30 -3.53
C GLU A 300 26.61 -0.73 -4.99
N PHE A 301 27.65 -0.21 -5.66
CA PHE A 301 27.91 -0.53 -7.06
C PHE A 301 28.11 -2.04 -7.24
N GLY A 302 27.28 -2.66 -8.07
CA GLY A 302 27.34 -4.10 -8.37
C GLY A 302 26.38 -4.95 -7.55
N GLU A 303 25.65 -4.36 -6.58
CA GLU A 303 24.52 -5.02 -5.95
C GLU A 303 23.29 -4.96 -6.87
N SER A 304 22.50 -6.04 -6.90
CA SER A 304 21.23 -6.10 -7.63
C SER A 304 20.11 -6.45 -6.68
N ASP A 305 19.01 -5.70 -6.78
CA ASP A 305 17.74 -6.01 -6.10
C ASP A 305 16.99 -7.17 -6.78
#